data_AF-A0A563DXD9-F1
#
_entry.id   AF-A0A563DXD9-F1
#
_cell.length_a   1.000
_cell.length_b   1.000
_cell.length_c   1.000
_cell.angle_alpha   90.00
_cell.angle_beta   90.00
_cell.angle_gamma   90.00
#
_symmetry.space_group_name_H-M   'P 1'
#
loop_
_entity.id
_entity.type
_entity.pdbx_description
1 polymer ?
#
loop_
_entity_poly.entity_id
_entity_poly.type
_entity_poly.pdbx_seq_one_letter_code
_entity_poly.pdbx_strand_id
1 'polypeptide(L)' 'MTDWQSAFNEFLSTDPTDVGCDEAMRVLEVYVDLVSTGLDAAERMPGVAAHLKACGPCQGDFTSLLDAVTDTPH' A
#
# COMPACT_ATOMS: atom_id res chain seq x y z
N MET A 1 -5.34 33.75 6.33
CA MET A 1 -5.26 32.36 6.83
C MET A 1 -3.84 32.16 7.30
N THR A 2 -3.65 31.79 8.56
CA THR A 2 -2.36 31.81 9.24
C THR A 2 -1.49 30.63 8.77
N ASP A 3 -0.21 30.86 8.46
CA ASP A 3 0.74 29.85 7.93
C ASP A 3 0.78 28.53 8.71
N TRP A 4 0.47 28.58 10.01
CA TRP A 4 0.39 27.41 10.88
C TRP A 4 -0.70 26.40 10.47
N GLN A 5 -1.85 26.85 9.95
CA GLN A 5 -2.93 25.95 9.52
C GLN A 5 -2.53 25.14 8.29
N SER A 6 -1.78 25.74 7.37
CA SER A 6 -1.27 25.06 6.17
C SER A 6 -0.22 24.00 6.53
N ALA A 7 0.73 24.35 7.41
CA ALA A 7 1.75 23.40 7.87
C ALA A 7 1.15 22.22 8.66
N PHE A 8 0.10 22.46 9.45
CA PHE A 8 -0.61 21.41 10.16
C PHE A 8 -1.40 20.49 9.23
N ASN A 9 -2.08 21.05 8.23
CA ASN A 9 -2.77 20.25 7.22
C ASN A 9 -1.81 19.42 6.37
N GLU A 10 -0.62 19.92 6.06
CA GLU A 10 0.42 19.17 5.35
C GLU A 10 0.96 18.02 6.22
N PHE A 11 1.20 18.27 7.52
CA PHE A 11 1.61 17.24 8.46
C PHE A 11 0.56 16.14 8.66
N LEU A 12 -0.73 16.50 8.64
CA LEU A 12 -1.84 15.56 8.73
C LEU A 12 -2.30 15.03 7.36
N SER A 13 -1.68 15.48 6.27
CA SER A 13 -2.08 15.06 4.93
C SER A 13 -1.61 13.63 4.73
N THR A 14 -2.55 12.69 4.79
CA THR A 14 -2.38 11.39 4.15
C THR A 14 -2.47 11.58 2.64
N ASP A 15 -1.83 10.70 1.87
CA ASP A 15 -2.06 10.66 0.43
C ASP A 15 -3.57 10.50 0.19
N PRO A 16 -4.24 11.38 -0.58
CA PRO A 16 -5.69 11.30 -0.78
C PRO A 16 -6.13 10.04 -1.52
N THR A 17 -5.18 9.31 -2.11
CA THR A 17 -5.42 8.02 -2.75
C THR A 17 -5.31 6.85 -1.78
N ASP A 18 -4.72 7.03 -0.59
CA ASP A 18 -4.55 5.98 0.42
C ASP A 18 -5.90 5.38 0.82
N VAL A 19 -6.01 4.05 0.67
CA VAL A 19 -7.26 3.31 0.93
C VAL A 19 -7.47 2.94 2.40
N GLY A 20 -6.45 3.09 3.24
CA GLY A 20 -6.44 2.67 4.63
C GLY A 20 -6.23 1.16 4.83
N CYS A 21 -5.98 0.76 6.08
CA CYS A 21 -5.59 -0.60 6.44
C CYS A 21 -6.65 -1.65 6.07
N ASP A 22 -7.92 -1.37 6.38
CA ASP A 22 -9.01 -2.35 6.18
C ASP A 22 -9.17 -2.72 4.71
N GLU A 23 -9.15 -1.73 3.82
CA GLU A 23 -9.26 -1.98 2.38
C GLU A 23 -7.98 -2.61 1.83
N ALA A 24 -6.80 -2.10 2.24
CA ALA A 24 -5.53 -2.68 1.82
C ALA A 24 -5.44 -4.17 2.17
N MET A 25 -5.84 -4.57 3.37
CA MET A 25 -5.84 -5.98 3.80
C MET A 25 -6.87 -6.83 3.04
N ARG A 26 -8.06 -6.28 2.73
CA ARG A 26 -9.09 -7.02 1.96
C ARG A 26 -8.63 -7.39 0.56
N VAL A 27 -7.80 -6.57 -0.07
CA VAL A 27 -7.37 -6.76 -1.46
C VAL A 27 -5.89 -7.13 -1.58
N LEU A 28 -5.21 -7.39 -0.46
CA LEU A 28 -3.76 -7.60 -0.41
C LEU A 28 -3.32 -8.81 -1.26
N GLU A 29 -4.08 -9.90 -1.21
CA GLU A 29 -3.82 -11.10 -2.03
C GLU A 29 -3.86 -10.79 -3.52
N VAL A 30 -4.86 -10.01 -3.98
CA VAL A 30 -4.96 -9.56 -5.38
C VAL A 30 -3.78 -8.68 -5.77
N TYR A 31 -3.37 -7.78 -4.88
CA TYR A 31 -2.19 -6.94 -5.12
C TYR A 31 -0.91 -7.78 -5.25
N VAL A 32 -0.74 -8.78 -4.38
CA VAL A 32 0.38 -9.74 -4.43
C VAL A 32 0.37 -10.55 -5.73
N ASP A 33 -0.78 -11.04 -6.18
CA ASP A 33 -0.92 -11.78 -7.45
C ASP A 33 -0.52 -10.94 -8.66
N LEU A 34 -0.89 -9.66 -8.68
CA LEU A 34 -0.46 -8.73 -9.73
C LEU A 34 1.07 -8.58 -9.72
N VAL A 35 1.67 -8.36 -8.54
CA VAL A 35 3.13 -8.21 -8.43
C VAL A 35 3.86 -9.51 -8.81
N SER A 36 3.39 -10.67 -8.35
CA SER A 36 4.03 -11.97 -8.58
C SER A 36 3.99 -12.38 -10.06
N THR A 37 2.98 -11.94 -10.81
CA THR A 37 2.86 -12.15 -12.26
C THR A 37 3.61 -11.09 -13.09
N GLY A 38 4.33 -10.16 -12.46
CA GLY A 38 5.08 -9.10 -13.12
C GLY A 38 4.20 -7.98 -13.70
N LEU A 39 2.94 -7.91 -13.28
CA LEU A 39 2.03 -6.83 -13.65
C LEU A 39 2.26 -5.62 -12.75
N ASP A 40 2.12 -4.41 -13.32
CA ASP A 40 2.18 -3.18 -12.52
C ASP A 40 0.93 -3.08 -11.62
N ALA A 41 1.07 -3.54 -10.38
CA ALA A 41 0.06 -3.47 -9.35
C ALA A 41 -0.14 -2.03 -8.85
N ALA A 42 0.92 -1.22 -8.84
CA ALA A 42 0.87 0.16 -8.38
C ALA A 42 0.09 1.06 -9.34
N GLU A 43 0.19 0.83 -10.65
CA GLU A 43 -0.64 1.52 -11.65
C GLU A 43 -2.12 1.11 -11.53
N ARG A 44 -2.40 -0.17 -11.30
CA ARG A 44 -3.78 -0.70 -11.22
C ARG A 44 -4.47 -0.38 -9.89
N MET A 45 -3.71 -0.29 -8.81
CA MET A 45 -4.20 -0.12 -7.44
C MET A 45 -3.39 0.95 -6.71
N PRO A 46 -3.41 2.21 -7.19
CA PRO A 46 -2.54 3.27 -6.69
C PRO A 46 -2.76 3.56 -5.20
N GLY A 47 -3.99 3.42 -4.72
CA GLY A 47 -4.30 3.65 -3.32
C GLY A 47 -3.77 2.59 -2.36
N VAL A 48 -3.70 1.33 -2.79
CA VAL A 48 -3.02 0.26 -2.03
C VAL A 48 -1.52 0.52 -2.04
N ALA A 49 -0.95 0.90 -3.18
CA ALA A 49 0.46 1.25 -3.28
C ALA A 49 0.84 2.46 -2.41
N ALA A 50 -0.04 3.47 -2.30
CA ALA A 50 0.13 4.59 -1.38
C ALA A 50 0.13 4.11 0.07
N HIS A 51 -0.84 3.25 0.43
CA HIS A 51 -0.96 2.71 1.79
C HIS A 51 0.25 1.87 2.21
N LEU A 52 0.72 0.96 1.35
CA LEU A 52 1.89 0.12 1.64
C LEU A 52 3.19 0.92 1.82
N LYS A 53 3.28 2.13 1.24
CA LYS A 53 4.40 3.05 1.50
C LYS A 53 4.27 3.77 2.85
N ALA A 54 3.06 4.00 3.32
CA ALA A 54 2.77 4.76 4.54
C ALA A 54 2.63 3.88 5.80
N CYS A 55 2.23 2.61 5.64
CA CYS A 55 1.89 1.71 6.73
C CYS A 55 2.86 0.52 6.82
N GLY A 56 3.80 0.59 7.78
CA GLY A 56 4.80 -0.45 8.01
C GLY A 56 4.23 -1.86 8.24
N PRO A 57 3.19 -2.05 9.07
CA PRO A 57 2.55 -3.36 9.24
C PRO A 57 2.02 -3.96 7.94
N CYS A 58 1.24 -3.21 7.15
CA CYS A 58 0.71 -3.68 5.89
C CYS A 58 1.83 -3.97 4.86
N GLN A 59 2.92 -3.20 4.86
CA GLN A 59 4.11 -3.49 4.06
C GLN A 59 4.78 -4.81 4.46
N GLY A 60 4.86 -5.10 5.76
CA GLY A 60 5.40 -6.35 6.28
C GLY A 60 4.59 -7.57 5.84
N ASP A 61 3.26 -7.46 5.94
CA ASP A 61 2.34 -8.51 5.47
C ASP A 61 2.45 -8.72 3.96
N PHE A 62 2.48 -7.62 3.18
CA PHE A 62 2.71 -7.65 1.73
C PHE A 62 4.01 -8.41 1.38
N THR A 63 5.12 -8.06 2.03
CA THR A 63 6.44 -8.64 1.75
C THR A 63 6.43 -10.14 2.08
N SER A 64 5.89 -10.51 3.24
CA SER A 64 5.81 -11.90 3.67
C SER A 64 4.95 -12.76 2.74
N LEU A 65 3.81 -12.22 2.29
CA LEU A 65 2.94 -12.90 1.32
C LEU A 65 3.60 -13.02 -0.05
N LEU A 66 4.25 -11.97 -0.54
CA LEU A 66 4.95 -11.99 -1.82
C LEU A 66 6.09 -13.01 -1.81
N ASP A 67 6.88 -13.05 -0.73
CA ASP A 67 7.92 -14.05 -0.55
C ASP A 67 7.30 -15.46 -0.57
N ALA A 68 6.19 -15.70 0.15
CA ALA A 68 5.55 -17.01 0.19
C ALA A 68 5.06 -17.52 -1.18
N VAL A 69 4.58 -16.64 -2.06
CA VAL A 69 4.10 -17.04 -3.40
C VAL A 69 5.21 -17.08 -4.45
N THR A 70 6.33 -16.39 -4.22
CA THR A 70 7.47 -16.37 -5.15
C THR A 70 8.56 -17.37 -4.79
N ASP A 71 8.70 -17.73 -3.51
CA ASP A 71 9.70 -18.67 -3.00
C ASP A 71 9.32 -20.14 -3.21
N THR A 72 8.21 -20.45 -3.89
CA THR A 72 7.68 -21.81 -4.06
C THR A 72 8.80 -22.86 -4.34
N PRO A 73 9.22 -23.70 -3.37
CA PRO A 73 9.89 -24.94 -3.66
C PRO A 73 8.79 -25.93 -4.03
N HIS A 74 8.98 -26.60 -5.16
CA HIS A 74 8.02 -27.51 -5.78
C HIS A 74 7.46 -28.60 -4.86
#